data_AF-A0A3R9U5X8-F1
#
_entry.id   AF-A0A3R9U5X8-F1
#
_cell.length_a   1.000
_cell.length_b   1.000
_cell.length_c   1.000
_cell.angle_alpha   90.00
_cell.angle_beta   90.00
_cell.angle_gamma   90.00
#
_symmetry.space_group_name_H-M   'P 1'
#
loop_
_entity.id
_entity.type
_entity.pdbx_description
1 polymer ?
#
loop_
_entity_poly.entity_id
_entity_poly.type
_entity_poly.pdbx_seq_one_letter_code
_entity_poly.pdbx_strand_id
1 'polypeptide(L)'
;MKKILMMSMCSALLLAGCNKTSQQDQTVSKEQKSTAQKATEQRDSSCLQIMVAMHTINQNSKIEDLNQINEKLKTCVPSLKNEEQLKLIEASTAMYQRFIKQDYTDKTARAFEAFGYAVLEQKQDLKKVMQSQKKLFAQLSPRDQYLLQHEG
;
A
#
# COMPACT_ATOMS: atom_id res chain seq x y z
N MET A 1 19.99 -49.90 -28.97
CA MET A 1 20.16 -49.34 -30.33
C MET A 1 19.46 -47.99 -30.39
N LYS A 2 20.19 -46.95 -30.85
CA LYS A 2 19.79 -45.69 -31.52
C LYS A 2 18.29 -45.30 -31.48
N LYS A 3 17.91 -44.06 -31.16
CA LYS A 3 18.42 -42.80 -31.77
C LYS A 3 18.34 -41.61 -30.80
N ILE A 4 19.45 -40.89 -30.75
CA ILE A 4 19.57 -39.49 -30.32
C ILE A 4 19.10 -38.61 -31.48
N LEU A 5 18.31 -37.58 -31.21
CA LEU A 5 18.31 -36.37 -32.03
C LEU A 5 18.19 -35.14 -31.11
N MET A 6 19.36 -34.54 -30.86
CA MET A 6 19.46 -33.16 -30.41
C MET A 6 18.95 -32.23 -31.51
N MET A 7 18.17 -31.23 -31.15
CA MET A 7 18.02 -30.05 -31.98
C MET A 7 18.05 -28.79 -31.11
N SER A 8 19.22 -28.17 -31.20
CA SER A 8 19.57 -26.84 -30.71
C SER A 8 18.77 -25.77 -31.45
N MET A 9 18.26 -24.77 -30.73
CA MET A 9 18.23 -23.40 -31.20
C MET A 9 18.17 -22.43 -30.02
N CYS A 10 19.32 -21.84 -29.71
CA CYS A 10 19.45 -20.62 -28.94
C CYS A 10 18.60 -19.49 -29.56
N SER A 11 17.52 -19.10 -28.89
CA SER A 11 16.93 -17.77 -29.08
C SER A 11 17.47 -16.86 -27.98
N ALA A 12 18.65 -16.29 -28.23
CA ALA A 12 19.14 -15.15 -27.46
C ALA A 12 18.22 -13.96 -27.78
N LEU A 13 17.27 -13.68 -26.89
CA LEU A 13 16.53 -12.43 -26.90
C LEU A 13 17.53 -11.29 -26.69
N LEU A 14 17.77 -10.56 -27.76
CA LEU A 14 18.58 -9.35 -27.79
C LEU A 14 18.02 -8.35 -26.79
N LEU A 15 18.81 -8.02 -25.77
CA LEU A 15 18.60 -6.87 -24.91
C LEU A 15 18.71 -5.60 -25.75
N ALA A 16 17.58 -5.06 -26.19
CA ALA A 16 17.51 -3.71 -26.72
C ALA A 16 17.65 -2.72 -25.54
N GLY A 17 18.89 -2.40 -25.16
CA GLY A 17 19.18 -1.26 -24.31
C GLY A 17 18.86 0.03 -25.08
N CYS A 18 17.93 0.84 -24.57
CA CYS A 18 17.75 2.21 -25.04
C CYS A 18 18.96 3.05 -24.62
N ASN A 19 19.97 3.18 -25.48
CA ASN A 19 20.94 4.26 -25.37
C ASN A 19 20.29 5.54 -25.90
N LYS A 20 19.90 6.44 -24.98
CA LYS A 20 19.62 7.83 -25.35
C LYS A 20 20.93 8.46 -25.80
N THR A 21 21.00 8.77 -27.09
CA THR A 21 22.04 9.58 -27.72
C THR A 21 22.26 10.86 -26.91
N SER A 22 23.48 10.99 -26.39
CA SER A 22 24.00 12.27 -25.92
C SER A 22 24.43 13.07 -27.15
N GLN A 23 23.78 14.18 -27.41
CA GLN A 23 24.47 15.33 -28.02
C GLN A 23 24.44 16.48 -27.02
N GLN A 24 25.65 16.95 -26.82
CA GLN A 24 26.14 17.97 -25.94
C GLN A 24 25.74 19.34 -26.48
N ASP A 25 25.16 20.19 -25.64
CA ASP A 25 25.45 21.61 -25.68
C ASP A 25 25.56 22.14 -24.25
N GLN A 26 26.78 22.53 -23.91
CA GLN A 26 27.09 23.30 -22.72
C GLN A 26 26.62 24.73 -22.96
N THR A 27 25.86 25.31 -22.03
CA THR A 27 26.13 26.67 -21.54
C THR A 27 25.35 26.95 -20.25
N VAL A 28 26.11 27.29 -19.19
CA VAL A 28 25.78 28.22 -18.10
C VAL A 28 24.52 27.93 -17.26
N SER A 29 24.70 27.36 -16.06
CA SER A 29 24.64 28.15 -14.81
C SER A 29 24.83 27.23 -13.60
N LYS A 30 25.86 27.54 -12.82
CA LYS A 30 26.28 26.80 -11.63
C LYS A 30 25.45 27.27 -10.43
N GLU A 31 24.13 27.03 -10.44
CA GLU A 31 23.27 27.48 -9.34
C GLU A 31 22.02 26.63 -9.08
N GLN A 32 22.03 25.35 -9.50
CA GLN A 32 20.85 24.47 -9.33
C GLN A 32 21.05 23.33 -8.29
N LYS A 33 22.22 23.24 -7.68
CA LYS A 33 22.53 22.15 -6.71
C LYS A 33 21.86 22.35 -5.34
N SER A 34 21.67 23.61 -4.92
CA SER A 34 21.07 23.97 -3.63
C SER A 34 19.58 23.62 -3.56
N THR A 35 18.80 23.90 -4.61
CA THR A 35 17.35 23.66 -4.61
C THR A 35 16.99 22.19 -4.69
N ALA A 36 17.77 21.38 -5.43
CA ALA A 36 17.57 19.94 -5.52
C ALA A 36 17.95 19.22 -4.20
N GLN A 37 19.08 19.57 -3.57
CA GLN A 37 19.45 19.00 -2.27
C GLN A 37 18.45 19.39 -1.18
N LYS A 38 18.02 20.65 -1.13
CA LYS A 38 17.04 21.12 -0.14
C LYS A 38 15.67 20.45 -0.32
N ALA A 39 15.26 20.19 -1.57
CA ALA A 39 14.01 19.47 -1.87
C ALA A 39 14.09 17.97 -1.54
N THR A 40 15.26 17.35 -1.62
CA THR A 40 15.50 15.96 -1.19
C THR A 40 15.56 15.86 0.33
N GLU A 41 16.34 16.71 1.01
CA GLU A 41 16.42 16.75 2.48
C GLU A 41 15.06 17.05 3.14
N GLN A 42 14.29 17.99 2.58
CA GLN A 42 12.96 18.30 3.08
C GLN A 42 11.97 17.15 2.84
N ARG A 43 12.10 16.40 1.72
CA ARG A 43 11.30 15.18 1.46
C ARG A 43 11.65 14.04 2.40
N ASP A 44 12.93 13.75 2.58
CA ASP A 44 13.42 12.71 3.49
C ASP A 44 12.94 13.00 4.93
N SER A 45 12.97 14.28 5.34
CA SER A 45 12.42 14.71 6.63
C SER A 45 10.90 14.48 6.75
N SER A 46 10.15 14.64 5.66
CA SER A 46 8.69 14.47 5.65
C SER A 46 8.29 13.00 5.76
N CYS A 47 9.05 12.10 5.12
CA CYS A 47 8.79 10.67 5.18
C CYS A 47 9.23 10.07 6.52
N LEU A 48 10.30 10.59 7.12
CA LEU A 48 10.69 10.20 8.47
C LEU A 48 9.62 10.58 9.52
N GLN A 49 8.99 11.75 9.35
CA GLN A 49 7.88 12.19 10.22
C GLN A 49 6.64 11.29 10.12
N ILE A 50 6.41 10.65 8.96
CA ILE A 50 5.32 9.68 8.81
C ILE A 50 5.55 8.48 9.73
N MET A 51 6.78 7.98 9.85
CA MET A 51 7.07 6.86 10.75
C MET A 51 6.71 7.20 12.21
N VAL A 52 6.98 8.44 12.65
CA VAL A 52 6.57 8.90 13.99
C VAL A 52 5.04 8.90 14.12
N ALA A 53 4.32 9.42 13.12
CA ALA A 53 2.86 9.42 13.13
C ALA A 53 2.27 8.00 13.17
N MET A 54 2.86 7.05 12.44
CA MET A 54 2.44 5.64 12.46
C MET A 54 2.48 5.03 13.86
N HIS A 55 3.45 5.39 14.69
CA HIS A 55 3.53 4.90 16.08
C HIS A 55 2.37 5.36 16.96
N THR A 56 1.71 6.47 16.60
CA THR A 56 0.58 7.02 17.37
C THR A 56 -0.75 6.35 17.04
N ILE A 57 -0.88 5.75 15.85
CA ILE A 57 -2.11 5.08 15.43
C ILE A 57 -2.32 3.78 16.21
N ASN A 58 -3.52 3.63 16.74
CA ASN A 58 -3.97 2.47 17.50
C ASN A 58 -5.50 2.27 17.39
N GLN A 59 -6.06 1.38 18.22
CA GLN A 59 -7.48 1.04 18.21
C GLN A 59 -8.43 2.20 18.54
N ASN A 60 -7.92 3.26 19.18
CA ASN A 60 -8.69 4.46 19.52
C ASN A 60 -8.58 5.56 18.45
N SER A 61 -7.70 5.38 17.46
CA SER A 61 -7.54 6.32 16.35
C SER A 61 -8.72 6.25 15.39
N LYS A 62 -9.04 7.38 14.75
CA LYS A 62 -10.09 7.47 13.75
C LYS A 62 -9.61 6.92 12.41
N ILE A 63 -10.56 6.54 11.55
CA ILE A 63 -10.26 6.10 10.18
C ILE A 63 -9.61 7.23 9.38
N GLU A 64 -10.01 8.49 9.64
CA GLU A 64 -9.43 9.66 8.99
C GLU A 64 -7.94 9.82 9.30
N ASP A 65 -7.51 9.52 10.53
CA ASP A 65 -6.09 9.61 10.93
C ASP A 65 -5.24 8.58 10.14
N LEU A 66 -5.77 7.35 9.99
CA LEU A 66 -5.17 6.31 9.16
C LEU A 66 -5.10 6.74 7.69
N ASN A 67 -6.19 7.28 7.15
CA ASN A 67 -6.25 7.73 5.75
C ASN A 67 -5.23 8.84 5.46
N GLN A 68 -5.05 9.78 6.38
CA GLN A 68 -4.03 10.83 6.23
C GLN A 68 -2.62 10.25 6.12
N ILE A 69 -2.30 9.22 6.91
CA ILE A 69 -1.01 8.53 6.81
C ILE A 69 -0.90 7.77 5.48
N ASN A 70 -1.96 7.06 5.08
CA ASN A 70 -1.99 6.32 3.81
C ASN A 70 -1.77 7.22 2.58
N GLU A 71 -2.38 8.41 2.55
CA GLU A 71 -2.14 9.36 1.45
C GLU A 71 -0.70 9.85 1.42
N LYS A 72 -0.12 10.16 2.59
CA LYS A 72 1.29 10.57 2.66
C LYS A 72 2.22 9.44 2.21
N LEU A 73 1.92 8.20 2.59
CA LEU A 73 2.70 7.02 2.19
C LEU A 73 2.80 6.86 0.67
N LYS A 74 1.71 7.09 -0.07
CA LYS A 74 1.73 7.01 -1.55
C LYS A 74 2.76 7.94 -2.17
N THR A 75 3.00 9.10 -1.57
CA THR A 75 3.99 10.08 -2.04
C THR A 75 5.40 9.79 -1.55
N CYS A 76 5.52 9.19 -0.37
CA CYS A 76 6.80 9.00 0.31
C CYS A 76 7.53 7.71 -0.07
N VAL A 77 6.82 6.59 -0.16
CA VAL A 77 7.44 5.28 -0.42
C VAL A 77 8.28 5.29 -1.70
N PRO A 78 7.79 5.83 -2.85
CA PRO A 78 8.55 5.76 -4.11
C PRO A 78 9.87 6.56 -4.12
N SER A 79 10.03 7.53 -3.22
CA SER A 79 11.24 8.38 -3.16
C SER A 79 12.32 7.86 -2.22
N LEU A 80 12.03 6.87 -1.38
CA LEU A 80 12.96 6.32 -0.39
C LEU A 80 13.89 5.26 -0.99
N LYS A 81 15.06 5.05 -0.36
CA LYS A 81 15.92 3.90 -0.65
C LYS A 81 15.28 2.60 -0.16
N ASN A 82 15.69 1.47 -0.71
CA ASN A 82 15.12 0.17 -0.37
C ASN A 82 15.14 -0.14 1.13
N GLU A 83 16.24 0.20 1.83
CA GLU A 83 16.36 -0.02 3.27
C GLU A 83 15.37 0.83 4.08
N GLU A 84 15.05 2.03 3.61
CA GLU A 84 14.09 2.94 4.23
C GLU A 84 12.65 2.55 3.91
N GLN A 85 12.41 2.09 2.68
CA GLN A 85 11.13 1.49 2.29
C GLN A 85 10.80 0.28 3.16
N LEU A 86 11.77 -0.61 3.40
CA LEU A 86 11.56 -1.78 4.25
C LEU A 86 11.16 -1.39 5.68
N LYS A 87 11.89 -0.44 6.30
CA LYS A 87 11.55 0.09 7.63
C LYS A 87 10.16 0.70 7.67
N LEU A 88 9.79 1.43 6.62
CA LEU A 88 8.48 2.06 6.51
C LEU A 88 7.37 1.01 6.34
N ILE A 89 7.62 -0.07 5.60
CA ILE A 89 6.70 -1.20 5.46
C ILE A 89 6.49 -1.85 6.84
N GLU A 90 7.56 -2.18 7.57
CA GLU A 90 7.48 -2.77 8.91
C GLU A 90 6.69 -1.87 9.88
N ALA A 91 6.98 -0.56 9.88
CA ALA A 91 6.26 0.42 10.69
C ALA A 91 4.77 0.49 10.32
N SER A 92 4.46 0.45 9.02
CA SER A 92 3.09 0.46 8.51
C SER A 92 2.35 -0.82 8.90
N THR A 93 2.99 -1.99 8.85
CA THR A 93 2.40 -3.26 9.29
C THR A 93 2.07 -3.20 10.78
N ALA A 94 3.00 -2.73 11.60
CA ALA A 94 2.76 -2.57 13.04
C ALA A 94 1.63 -1.55 13.33
N MET A 95 1.55 -0.48 12.54
CA MET A 95 0.46 0.50 12.60
C MET A 95 -0.89 -0.15 12.34
N TYR A 96 -1.03 -0.89 11.23
CA TYR A 96 -2.26 -1.60 10.90
C TYR A 96 -2.62 -2.62 11.99
N GLN A 97 -1.67 -3.42 12.48
CA GLN A 97 -1.94 -4.38 13.56
C GLN A 97 -2.48 -3.72 14.84
N ARG A 98 -2.00 -2.53 15.21
CA ARG A 98 -2.57 -1.77 16.34
C ARG A 98 -3.93 -1.19 16.01
N PHE A 99 -4.10 -0.67 14.80
CA PHE A 99 -5.35 -0.08 14.33
C PHE A 99 -6.46 -1.14 14.33
N ILE A 100 -6.25 -2.28 13.68
CA ILE A 100 -7.31 -3.29 13.48
C ILE A 100 -7.76 -3.99 14.75
N LYS A 101 -7.03 -3.84 15.86
CA LYS A 101 -7.52 -4.30 17.17
C LYS A 101 -8.84 -3.61 17.44
N GLN A 102 -9.87 -4.40 17.68
CA GLN A 102 -11.20 -3.90 18.00
C GLN A 102 -11.75 -4.59 19.23
N ASP A 103 -12.27 -3.78 20.15
CA ASP A 103 -13.12 -4.27 21.22
C ASP A 103 -14.54 -4.40 20.67
N TYR A 104 -15.01 -5.64 20.55
CA TYR A 104 -16.37 -5.91 20.11
C TYR A 104 -17.33 -5.73 21.29
N THR A 105 -18.37 -4.93 21.06
CA THR A 105 -19.61 -5.00 21.85
C THR A 105 -20.50 -6.14 21.35
N ASP A 106 -21.44 -6.62 22.17
CA ASP A 106 -22.43 -7.61 21.76
C ASP A 106 -23.23 -7.19 20.53
N LYS A 107 -23.43 -5.88 20.34
CA LYS A 107 -24.13 -5.35 19.17
C LYS A 107 -23.29 -5.47 17.90
N THR A 108 -22.02 -5.04 17.97
CA THR A 108 -21.10 -5.09 16.83
C THR A 108 -20.72 -6.52 16.47
N ALA A 109 -20.57 -7.41 17.46
CA ALA A 109 -20.32 -8.83 17.23
C ALA A 109 -21.47 -9.49 16.46
N ARG A 110 -22.72 -9.27 16.89
CA ARG A 110 -23.90 -9.81 16.19
C ARG A 110 -24.07 -9.24 14.79
N ALA A 111 -23.79 -7.96 14.59
CA ALA A 111 -23.81 -7.36 13.26
C ALA A 111 -22.77 -8.00 12.32
N PHE A 112 -21.55 -8.23 12.84
CA PHE A 112 -20.48 -8.90 12.11
C PHE A 112 -20.84 -10.34 11.73
N GLU A 113 -21.36 -11.11 12.70
CA GLU A 113 -21.83 -12.48 12.48
C GLU A 113 -22.93 -12.55 11.42
N ALA A 114 -23.96 -11.71 11.54
CA ALA A 114 -25.06 -11.67 10.58
C ALA A 114 -24.57 -11.33 9.16
N PHE A 115 -23.65 -10.36 9.03
CA PHE A 115 -23.05 -10.04 7.74
C PHE A 115 -22.21 -11.22 7.20
N GLY A 116 -21.44 -11.89 8.05
CA GLY A 116 -20.67 -13.08 7.70
C GLY A 116 -21.55 -14.19 7.12
N TYR A 117 -22.71 -14.47 7.74
CA TYR A 117 -23.67 -15.42 7.17
C TYR A 117 -24.18 -15.00 5.79
N ALA A 118 -24.52 -13.72 5.61
CA ALA A 118 -24.97 -13.22 4.31
C ALA A 118 -23.90 -13.35 3.20
N VAL A 119 -22.62 -13.24 3.55
CA VAL A 119 -21.49 -13.52 2.64
C VAL A 119 -21.45 -15.00 2.26
N LEU A 120 -21.56 -15.90 3.24
CA LEU A 120 -21.51 -17.35 3.01
C LEU A 120 -22.71 -17.86 2.18
N GLU A 121 -23.91 -17.34 2.44
CA GLU A 121 -25.14 -17.76 1.75
C GLU A 121 -25.15 -17.37 0.27
N GLN A 122 -24.70 -16.15 -0.05
CA GLN A 122 -24.78 -15.64 -1.42
C GLN A 122 -23.77 -16.30 -2.36
N LYS A 123 -22.68 -16.89 -1.85
CA LYS A 123 -21.57 -17.44 -2.66
C LYS A 123 -21.09 -16.47 -3.74
N GLN A 124 -21.15 -15.17 -3.42
CA GLN A 124 -20.78 -14.07 -4.30
C GLN A 124 -19.51 -13.40 -3.80
N ASP A 125 -18.88 -12.62 -4.68
CA ASP A 125 -17.80 -11.72 -4.30
C ASP A 125 -18.24 -10.75 -3.20
N LEU A 126 -17.34 -10.47 -2.24
CA LEU A 126 -17.61 -9.62 -1.08
C LEU A 126 -18.16 -8.24 -1.49
N LYS A 127 -17.66 -7.64 -2.57
CA LYS A 127 -18.14 -6.33 -3.05
C LYS A 127 -19.60 -6.39 -3.48
N LYS A 128 -20.03 -7.49 -4.11
CA LYS A 128 -21.44 -7.70 -4.49
C LYS A 128 -22.32 -7.87 -3.26
N VAL A 129 -21.85 -8.63 -2.27
CA VAL A 129 -22.58 -8.79 -1.00
C VAL A 129 -22.72 -7.47 -0.26
N MET A 130 -21.66 -6.66 -0.18
CA MET A 130 -21.72 -5.32 0.42
C MET A 130 -22.75 -4.42 -0.29
N GLN A 131 -22.88 -4.54 -1.61
CA GLN A 131 -23.85 -3.78 -2.41
C GLN A 131 -25.29 -4.29 -2.28
N SER A 132 -25.50 -5.61 -2.21
CA SER A 132 -26.83 -6.21 -2.05
C SER A 132 -27.34 -6.12 -0.61
N GLN A 133 -26.45 -6.21 0.37
CA GLN A 133 -26.74 -6.20 1.81
C GLN A 133 -26.36 -4.87 2.49
N LYS A 134 -26.55 -3.74 1.81
CA LYS A 134 -26.17 -2.40 2.34
C LYS A 134 -26.67 -2.11 3.76
N LYS A 135 -27.89 -2.55 4.09
CA LYS A 135 -28.47 -2.35 5.43
C LYS A 135 -27.70 -3.12 6.50
N LEU A 136 -27.26 -4.34 6.18
CA LEU A 136 -26.50 -5.18 7.09
C LEU A 136 -25.07 -4.69 7.20
N PHE A 137 -24.47 -4.30 6.07
CA PHE A 137 -23.14 -3.68 6.03
C PHE A 137 -23.08 -2.41 6.89
N ALA A 138 -24.11 -1.55 6.84
CA ALA A 138 -24.16 -0.33 7.65
C ALA A 138 -24.30 -0.56 9.16
N GLN A 139 -24.63 -1.79 9.60
CA GLN A 139 -24.69 -2.14 11.03
C GLN A 139 -23.34 -2.55 11.61
N LEU A 140 -22.37 -2.87 10.75
CA LEU A 140 -21.01 -3.18 11.15
C LEU A 140 -20.36 -1.97 11.82
N SER A 141 -19.35 -2.22 12.66
CA SER A 141 -18.54 -1.12 13.17
C SER A 141 -17.88 -0.36 12.01
N PRO A 142 -17.59 0.95 12.14
CA PRO A 142 -16.88 1.69 11.09
C PRO A 142 -15.57 1.03 10.67
N ARG A 143 -14.86 0.39 11.60
CA ARG A 143 -13.59 -0.30 11.35
C ARG A 143 -13.78 -1.60 10.54
N ASP A 144 -14.81 -2.40 10.86
CA ASP A 144 -15.14 -3.59 10.05
C ASP A 144 -15.55 -3.17 8.63
N GLN A 145 -16.34 -2.09 8.50
CA GLN A 145 -16.69 -1.53 7.19
C GLN A 145 -15.44 -1.14 6.40
N TYR A 146 -14.50 -0.45 7.05
CA TYR A 146 -13.23 -0.07 6.45
C TYR A 146 -12.42 -1.29 5.98
N LEU A 147 -12.29 -2.32 6.82
CA LEU A 147 -11.54 -3.54 6.50
C LEU A 147 -12.12 -4.26 5.29
N LEU A 148 -13.44 -4.48 5.29
CA LEU A 148 -14.11 -5.18 4.19
C LEU A 148 -14.05 -4.38 2.87
N GLN A 149 -14.04 -3.05 2.93
CA GLN A 149 -13.86 -2.19 1.75
C GLN A 149 -12.45 -2.25 1.15
N HIS A 150 -11.45 -2.51 1.99
CA HIS A 150 -10.03 -2.54 1.59
C HIS A 150 -9.49 -3.98 1.49
N GLU A 151 -10.39 -4.96 1.38
CA GLU A 151 -10.07 -6.39 1.18
C GLU A 151 -9.24 -7.04 2.29
N GLY A 152 -9.21 -6.44 3.50
CA GLY A 152 -8.68 -7.03 4.74
C GLY A 152 -7.41 -7.85 4.58
#